data_AF-A0A7X2TF73-F1
#
_entry.id   AF-A0A7X2TF73-F1
#
_cell.length_a   1.000
_cell.length_b   1.000
_cell.length_c   1.000
_cell.angle_alpha   90.00
_cell.angle_beta   90.00
_cell.angle_gamma   90.00
#
_symmetry.space_group_name_H-M   'P 1'
#
loop_
_entity.id
_entity.type
_entity.pdbx_description
1 polymer ?
#
loop_
_entity_poly.entity_id
_entity_poly.type
_entity_poly.pdbx_seq_one_letter_code
_entity_poly.pdbx_strand_id
1 'polypeptide(L)'
;MLESVYIQQVIEEQLFGRQELFKGMSRPVLRRDEQGKLCLAVFLTLFSLHSFETGMFERPRYFILADISNAAVKEFIDTKYDHDFSDASGERDYDLRSREDPVTRNFYDETYAILDDVRKKYLETGVFDERRYRVYLKRITEHCPIAYRRFFRELSV
;
A
#
# COMPACT_ATOMS: atom_id res chain seq x y z
N MET A 1 -2.72 3.15 -19.58
CA MET A 1 -2.29 3.07 -18.17
C MET A 1 -3.36 2.30 -17.43
N LEU A 2 -2.99 1.32 -16.60
CA LEU A 2 -3.94 0.59 -15.75
C LEU A 2 -4.58 1.56 -14.76
N GLU A 3 -5.91 1.55 -14.63
CA GLU A 3 -6.62 2.39 -13.66
C GLU A 3 -6.33 1.95 -12.22
N SER A 4 -6.22 2.90 -11.30
CA SER A 4 -5.73 2.66 -9.96
C SER A 4 -6.62 1.73 -9.13
N VAL A 5 -7.92 1.68 -9.46
CA VAL A 5 -8.89 0.78 -8.81
C VAL A 5 -8.55 -0.70 -9.01
N TYR A 6 -7.84 -1.08 -10.08
CA TYR A 6 -7.49 -2.47 -10.39
C TYR A 6 -6.08 -2.87 -9.95
N ILE A 7 -5.28 -1.95 -9.41
CA ILE A 7 -3.87 -2.22 -9.07
C ILE A 7 -3.75 -3.37 -8.08
N GLN A 8 -4.54 -3.35 -7.00
CA GLN A 8 -4.46 -4.39 -5.97
C GLN A 8 -4.75 -5.76 -6.56
N GLN A 9 -5.85 -5.89 -7.32
CA GLN A 9 -6.23 -7.13 -7.97
C GLN A 9 -5.11 -7.64 -8.88
N VAL A 10 -4.53 -6.79 -9.73
CA VAL A 10 -3.45 -7.18 -10.66
C VAL A 10 -2.19 -7.61 -9.92
N ILE A 11 -1.82 -6.94 -8.83
CA ILE A 11 -0.68 -7.34 -7.99
C ILE A 11 -0.99 -8.67 -7.31
N GLU A 12 -2.18 -8.80 -6.70
CA GLU A 12 -2.63 -10.02 -6.05
C GLU A 12 -2.53 -11.21 -7.00
N GLU A 13 -3.14 -11.14 -8.19
CA GLU A 13 -3.12 -12.18 -9.25
C GLU A 13 -1.71 -12.66 -9.59
N GLN A 14 -0.72 -11.77 -9.65
CA GLN A 14 0.69 -12.12 -9.90
C GLN A 14 1.36 -12.84 -8.73
N LEU A 15 0.81 -12.75 -7.52
CA LEU A 15 1.28 -13.45 -6.33
C LEU A 15 0.58 -14.79 -6.08
N PHE A 16 -0.48 -15.15 -6.83
CA PHE A 16 -1.27 -16.38 -6.60
C PHE A 16 -0.47 -17.69 -6.77
N GLY A 17 0.82 -17.65 -7.17
CA GLY A 17 1.75 -18.78 -7.09
C GLY A 17 2.50 -18.94 -5.75
N ARG A 18 2.31 -18.03 -4.79
CA ARG A 18 2.97 -18.00 -3.46
C ARG A 18 1.98 -18.20 -2.30
N GLN A 19 0.78 -18.68 -2.61
CA GLN A 19 -0.36 -18.71 -1.71
C GLN A 19 -0.17 -19.65 -0.53
N GLU A 20 -0.04 -19.04 0.64
CA GLU A 20 -0.64 -19.50 1.92
C GLU A 20 -0.40 -18.48 3.05
N LEU A 21 0.50 -17.51 2.86
CA LEU A 21 0.95 -16.67 3.98
C LEU A 21 0.15 -15.36 4.16
N PHE A 22 -0.25 -14.67 3.09
CA PHE A 22 -0.77 -13.29 3.18
C PHE A 22 -2.29 -13.22 3.18
N LYS A 23 -2.86 -12.43 4.09
CA LYS A 23 -4.31 -12.31 4.23
C LYS A 23 -4.84 -10.88 4.11
N GLY A 24 -3.97 -9.88 3.94
CA GLY A 24 -4.37 -8.51 3.64
C GLY A 24 -3.30 -7.74 2.86
N MET A 25 -3.73 -6.94 1.89
CA MET A 25 -2.88 -6.04 1.10
C MET A 25 -3.29 -4.58 1.34
N SER A 26 -2.30 -3.71 1.50
CA SER A 26 -2.55 -2.27 1.63
C SER A 26 -3.08 -1.68 0.32
N ARG A 27 -3.73 -0.52 0.43
CA ARG A 27 -3.96 0.34 -0.75
C ARG A 27 -2.62 0.78 -1.34
N PRO A 28 -2.52 0.95 -2.66
CA PRO A 28 -1.27 1.34 -3.31
C PRO A 28 -0.81 2.72 -2.85
N VAL A 29 0.48 2.89 -2.70
CA VAL A 29 1.16 4.18 -2.54
C VAL A 29 2.18 4.33 -3.65
N LEU A 30 2.68 5.54 -3.85
CA LEU A 30 3.84 5.79 -4.71
C LEU A 30 5.09 5.76 -3.86
N ARG A 31 6.17 5.14 -4.35
CA ARG A 31 7.48 5.04 -3.69
C ARG A 31 8.59 5.21 -4.73
N ARG A 32 9.75 5.76 -4.35
CA ARG A 32 10.94 5.71 -5.19
C ARG A 32 11.70 4.39 -5.00
N ASP A 33 12.05 3.74 -6.11
CA ASP A 33 13.02 2.64 -6.07
C ASP A 33 14.45 3.16 -5.81
N GLU A 34 15.42 2.25 -5.72
CA GLU A 34 16.83 2.59 -5.46
C GLU A 34 17.44 3.50 -6.55
N GLN A 35 16.88 3.48 -7.76
CA GLN A 35 17.30 4.34 -8.87
C GLN A 35 16.56 5.68 -8.88
N GLY A 36 15.70 5.94 -7.89
CA GLY A 36 14.92 7.17 -7.75
C GLY A 36 13.69 7.24 -8.65
N LYS A 37 13.34 6.17 -9.38
CA LYS A 37 12.16 6.11 -10.25
C LYS A 37 10.91 5.83 -9.42
N LEU A 38 9.82 6.50 -9.79
CA LEU A 38 8.55 6.35 -9.10
C LEU A 38 7.87 5.04 -9.50
N CYS A 39 7.51 4.26 -8.49
CA CYS A 39 6.85 2.96 -8.61
C CYS A 39 5.58 2.92 -7.77
N LEU A 40 4.73 1.93 -8.03
CA LEU A 40 3.66 1.56 -7.12
C LEU A 40 4.24 0.69 -6.00
N ALA A 41 3.76 0.89 -4.78
CA ALA A 41 4.10 0.05 -3.66
C ALA A 41 2.87 -0.35 -2.85
N VAL A 42 2.86 -1.58 -2.36
CA VAL A 42 1.88 -2.10 -1.40
C VAL A 42 2.61 -2.89 -0.33
N PHE A 43 2.12 -2.87 0.91
CA PHE A 43 2.60 -3.76 1.96
C PHE A 43 1.59 -4.87 2.25
N LEU A 44 2.08 -6.03 2.68
CA LEU A 44 1.27 -7.19 3.01
C LEU A 44 1.21 -7.38 4.53
N THR A 45 0.00 -7.64 5.01
CA THR A 45 -0.27 -7.98 6.40
C THR A 45 -0.42 -9.49 6.52
N LEU A 46 0.36 -10.08 7.41
CA LEU A 46 0.18 -11.45 7.87
C LEU A 46 -0.76 -11.44 9.08
N PHE A 47 -1.68 -12.40 9.15
CA PHE A 47 -2.46 -12.57 10.37
C PHE A 47 -2.82 -14.02 10.68
N SER A 48 -2.72 -14.35 11.97
CA SER A 48 -3.20 -15.62 12.52
C SER A 48 -4.70 -15.54 12.81
N LEU A 49 -5.33 -16.67 13.15
CA LEU A 49 -6.69 -16.66 13.68
C LEU A 49 -6.77 -15.82 14.98
N HIS A 50 -5.76 -15.95 15.84
CA HIS A 50 -5.67 -15.17 17.08
C HIS A 50 -5.60 -13.66 16.83
N SER A 51 -4.85 -13.22 15.82
CA SER A 51 -4.77 -11.81 15.43
C SER A 51 -6.13 -11.27 14.99
N PHE A 52 -6.90 -12.08 14.26
CA PHE A 52 -8.25 -11.71 13.82
C PHE A 52 -9.23 -11.60 15.00
N GLU A 53 -9.18 -12.55 15.94
CA GLU A 53 -10.04 -12.56 17.14
C GLU A 53 -9.74 -11.39 18.09
N THR A 54 -8.46 -11.06 18.27
CA THR A 54 -8.02 -10.01 19.19
C THR A 54 -8.04 -8.61 18.58
N GLY A 55 -7.96 -8.52 17.24
CA GLY A 55 -7.76 -7.26 16.54
C GLY A 55 -6.33 -6.74 16.59
N MET A 56 -5.38 -7.56 17.05
CA MET A 56 -3.98 -7.20 17.25
C MET A 56 -3.12 -7.87 16.18
N PHE A 57 -2.37 -7.07 15.43
CA PHE A 57 -1.63 -7.52 14.25
C PHE A 57 -0.18 -7.08 14.31
N GLU A 58 0.73 -7.95 13.88
CA GLU A 58 2.12 -7.57 13.65
C GLU A 58 2.19 -6.47 12.58
N ARG A 59 3.27 -5.69 12.61
CA ARG A 59 3.58 -4.74 11.53
C ARG A 59 3.71 -5.47 10.18
N PRO A 60 3.54 -4.76 9.05
CA PRO A 60 3.73 -5.39 7.74
C PRO A 60 5.14 -5.97 7.61
N ARG A 61 5.19 -7.24 7.20
CA ARG A 61 6.45 -7.98 7.01
C ARG A 61 6.96 -7.87 5.59
N TYR A 62 6.08 -7.71 4.62
CA TYR A 62 6.46 -7.66 3.21
C TYR A 62 5.96 -6.40 2.56
N PHE A 63 6.69 -5.93 1.56
CA PHE A 63 6.17 -4.98 0.60
C PHE A 63 6.58 -5.35 -0.81
N ILE A 64 5.87 -4.79 -1.77
CA ILE A 64 5.99 -5.09 -3.18
C ILE A 64 6.24 -3.78 -3.90
N LEU A 65 7.17 -3.80 -4.85
CA LEU A 65 7.31 -2.74 -5.83
C LEU A 65 6.75 -3.23 -7.16
N ALA A 66 5.92 -2.40 -7.78
CA ALA A 66 5.29 -2.69 -9.05
C ALA A 66 5.45 -1.52 -10.02
N ASP A 67 5.39 -1.82 -11.31
CA ASP A 67 5.48 -0.80 -12.33
C ASP A 67 4.31 0.19 -12.25
N ILE A 68 4.63 1.48 -12.29
CA ILE A 68 3.65 2.54 -12.12
C ILE A 68 2.59 2.57 -13.22
N SER A 69 2.85 2.00 -14.40
CA SER A 69 1.93 2.06 -15.55
C SER A 69 0.94 0.90 -15.60
N ASN A 70 1.37 -0.30 -15.22
CA ASN A 70 0.63 -1.55 -15.45
C ASN A 70 0.58 -2.48 -14.24
N ALA A 71 1.15 -2.08 -13.09
CA ALA A 71 1.21 -2.89 -11.87
C ALA A 71 1.90 -4.25 -12.02
N ALA A 72 2.77 -4.42 -13.02
CA ALA A 72 3.64 -5.58 -13.12
C ALA A 72 4.58 -5.60 -11.89
N VAL A 73 4.58 -6.71 -11.15
CA VAL A 73 5.43 -6.88 -9.96
C VAL A 73 6.89 -6.89 -10.39
N LYS A 74 7.68 -5.98 -9.80
CA LYS A 74 9.13 -5.90 -10.01
C LYS A 74 9.87 -6.60 -8.88
N GLU A 75 9.46 -6.32 -7.65
CA GLU A 75 10.15 -6.79 -6.46
C GLU A 75 9.16 -7.20 -5.39
N PHE A 76 9.56 -8.21 -4.61
CA PHE A 76 8.86 -8.69 -3.43
C PHE A 76 9.90 -8.77 -2.32
N ILE A 77 9.69 -8.01 -1.25
CA ILE A 77 10.74 -7.67 -0.28
C ILE A 77 10.30 -8.11 1.12
N ASP A 78 11.13 -8.87 1.84
CA ASP A 78 10.89 -9.26 3.24
C ASP A 78 11.65 -8.29 4.17
N THR A 79 10.92 -7.43 4.87
CA THR A 79 11.47 -6.39 5.75
C THR A 79 12.36 -6.91 6.87
N LYS A 80 12.30 -8.21 7.18
CA LYS A 80 13.17 -8.84 8.18
C LYS A 80 14.62 -9.02 7.71
N TYR A 81 14.82 -9.22 6.41
CA TYR A 81 16.11 -9.59 5.84
C TYR A 81 16.67 -8.52 4.88
N ASP A 82 15.77 -7.73 4.29
CA ASP A 82 16.08 -6.73 3.28
C ASP A 82 15.94 -5.30 3.84
N HIS A 83 15.92 -4.31 2.94
CA HIS A 83 15.70 -2.90 3.27
C HIS A 83 14.30 -2.67 3.89
N ASP A 84 14.26 -2.55 5.21
CA ASP A 84 13.04 -2.20 5.93
C ASP A 84 12.56 -0.79 5.51
N PHE A 85 11.25 -0.65 5.32
CA PHE A 85 10.61 0.64 5.02
C PHE A 85 10.12 1.37 6.27
N SER A 86 10.15 0.76 7.45
CA SER A 86 9.62 1.32 8.70
C SER A 86 10.54 1.04 9.89
N ASP A 87 10.71 2.02 10.77
CA ASP A 87 11.44 1.91 12.04
C ASP A 87 10.53 1.45 13.21
N ALA A 88 9.28 1.07 12.92
CA ALA A 88 8.36 0.58 13.94
C ALA A 88 8.83 -0.77 14.52
N SER A 89 8.78 -0.93 15.84
CA SER A 89 9.23 -2.16 16.52
C SER A 89 8.44 -3.38 16.02
N GLY A 90 9.17 -4.46 15.71
CA GLY A 90 8.60 -5.77 15.39
C GLY A 90 8.14 -6.59 16.60
N GLU A 91 8.41 -6.12 17.83
CA GLU A 91 8.05 -6.82 19.08
C GLU A 91 6.67 -6.42 19.61
N ARG A 92 5.97 -5.52 18.92
CA ARG A 92 4.66 -5.00 19.33
C ARG A 92 3.61 -5.27 18.27
N ASP A 93 2.45 -5.70 18.72
CA ASP A 93 1.25 -5.76 17.91
C ASP A 93 0.54 -4.41 17.86
N TYR A 94 -0.16 -4.16 16.75
CA TYR A 94 -0.88 -2.94 16.42
C TYR A 94 -2.38 -3.24 16.38
N ASP A 95 -3.18 -2.42 17.07
CA ASP A 95 -4.65 -2.55 17.06
C ASP A 95 -5.21 -2.06 15.72
N LEU A 96 -5.78 -2.97 14.94
CA LEU A 96 -6.38 -2.69 13.63
C LEU A 96 -7.90 -2.61 13.66
N ARG A 97 -8.53 -2.61 14.83
CA ARG A 97 -9.97 -2.42 14.92
C ARG A 97 -10.31 -1.01 14.47
N SER A 98 -10.95 -0.91 13.30
CA SER A 98 -11.52 0.34 12.87
C SER A 98 -12.66 0.71 13.81
N ARG A 99 -12.63 1.94 14.31
CA ARG A 99 -13.78 2.57 14.99
C ARG A 99 -14.54 3.50 14.06
N GLU A 100 -14.17 3.52 12.78
CA GLU A 100 -14.73 4.41 11.77
C GLU A 100 -15.80 3.69 10.95
N ASP A 101 -16.77 4.48 10.48
CA ASP A 101 -17.88 3.98 9.69
C ASP A 101 -17.42 3.37 8.36
N PRO A 102 -18.14 2.37 7.84
CA PRO A 102 -17.88 1.80 6.52
C PRO A 102 -17.91 2.89 5.44
N VAL A 103 -16.91 2.87 4.58
CA VAL A 103 -16.76 3.84 3.49
C VAL A 103 -17.41 3.30 2.22
N THR A 104 -18.07 4.16 1.45
CA THR A 104 -18.73 3.76 0.20
C THR A 104 -17.73 3.42 -0.90
N ARG A 105 -18.15 2.60 -1.86
CA ARG A 105 -17.35 2.33 -3.07
C ARG A 105 -16.97 3.62 -3.81
N ASN A 106 -17.93 4.53 -3.98
CA ASN A 106 -17.72 5.82 -4.67
C ASN A 106 -16.57 6.63 -4.07
N PHE A 107 -16.40 6.60 -2.74
CA PHE A 107 -15.28 7.29 -2.10
C PHE A 107 -13.93 6.75 -2.59
N TYR A 108 -13.79 5.43 -2.74
CA TYR A 108 -12.55 4.82 -3.21
C TYR A 108 -12.34 5.05 -4.70
N ASP A 109 -13.40 5.01 -5.52
CA ASP A 109 -13.31 5.33 -6.94
C ASP A 109 -12.81 6.78 -7.14
N GLU A 110 -13.37 7.76 -6.42
CA GLU A 110 -12.89 9.15 -6.41
C GLU A 110 -11.45 9.28 -5.90
N THR A 111 -11.11 8.50 -4.87
CA THR A 111 -9.76 8.52 -4.30
C THR A 111 -8.76 7.97 -5.30
N TYR A 112 -9.07 6.87 -5.99
CA TYR A 112 -8.20 6.28 -7.01
C TYR A 112 -8.06 7.16 -8.25
N ALA A 113 -9.09 7.91 -8.64
CA ALA A 113 -8.98 8.89 -9.71
C ALA A 113 -7.87 9.95 -9.43
N ILE A 114 -7.69 10.34 -8.16
CA ILE A 114 -6.59 11.25 -7.78
C ILE A 114 -5.22 10.60 -8.02
N LEU A 115 -5.06 9.31 -7.68
CA LEU A 115 -3.83 8.58 -7.93
C LEU A 115 -3.58 8.41 -9.44
N ASP A 116 -4.61 8.14 -10.23
CA ASP A 116 -4.52 8.04 -11.68
C ASP A 116 -4.03 9.34 -12.31
N ASP A 117 -4.54 10.49 -11.89
CA ASP A 117 -4.06 11.80 -12.37
C ASP A 117 -2.58 12.02 -12.07
N VAL A 118 -2.14 11.68 -10.86
CA VAL A 118 -0.73 11.80 -10.45
C VAL A 118 0.16 10.89 -11.30
N ARG A 119 -0.24 9.62 -11.46
CA ARG A 119 0.50 8.62 -12.26
C ARG A 119 0.57 9.02 -13.72
N LYS A 120 -0.54 9.46 -14.30
CA LYS A 120 -0.64 9.92 -15.68
C LYS A 120 0.30 11.10 -15.92
N LYS A 121 0.24 12.14 -15.08
CA LYS A 121 1.13 13.31 -15.18
C LYS A 121 2.60 12.92 -15.08
N TYR A 122 2.96 12.05 -14.15
CA TYR A 122 4.32 11.56 -14.02
C TYR A 122 4.78 10.78 -15.26
N LEU A 123 3.94 9.91 -15.82
CA LEU A 123 4.25 9.14 -17.02
C LEU A 123 4.39 10.02 -18.28
N GLU A 124 3.59 11.08 -18.39
CA GLU A 124 3.59 11.99 -19.55
C GLU A 124 4.73 13.03 -19.49
N THR A 125 5.08 13.50 -18.29
CA THR A 125 5.96 14.68 -18.12
C THR A 125 7.23 14.41 -17.32
N GLY A 126 7.33 13.27 -16.63
CA GLY A 126 8.36 12.99 -15.64
C GLY A 126 8.20 13.75 -14.32
N VAL A 127 7.20 14.64 -14.20
CA VAL A 127 6.99 15.49 -13.02
C VAL A 127 6.03 14.83 -12.03
N PHE A 128 6.50 14.63 -10.81
CA PHE A 128 5.67 14.13 -9.70
C PHE A 128 4.84 15.25 -9.07
N ASP A 129 3.50 15.14 -9.12
CA ASP A 129 2.59 16.09 -8.48
C ASP A 129 2.40 15.76 -6.99
N GLU A 130 3.39 16.15 -6.19
CA GLU A 130 3.42 15.87 -4.76
C GLU A 130 2.18 16.43 -4.03
N ARG A 131 1.71 17.62 -4.41
CA ARG A 131 0.55 18.26 -3.76
C ARG A 131 -0.71 17.43 -3.96
N ARG A 132 -0.99 16.99 -5.20
CA ARG A 132 -2.16 16.15 -5.49
C ARG A 132 -2.01 14.76 -4.86
N TYR A 133 -0.80 14.21 -4.85
CA TYR A 133 -0.52 12.94 -4.19
C TYR A 133 -0.73 12.96 -2.67
N ARG A 134 -0.37 14.06 -1.98
CA ARG A 134 -0.66 14.20 -0.54
C ARG A 134 -2.16 14.15 -0.24
N VAL A 135 -3.01 14.65 -1.15
CA VAL A 135 -4.48 14.53 -1.02
C VAL A 135 -4.91 13.08 -1.12
N TYR A 136 -4.37 12.33 -2.09
CA TYR A 136 -4.61 10.90 -2.21
C TYR A 136 -4.21 10.15 -0.93
N LEU A 137 -2.97 10.35 -0.46
CA LEU A 137 -2.43 9.67 0.72
C LEU A 137 -3.27 9.96 1.97
N LYS A 138 -3.77 11.19 2.12
CA LYS A 138 -4.69 11.56 3.20
C LYS A 138 -6.00 10.77 3.12
N ARG A 139 -6.63 10.69 1.94
CA ARG A 139 -7.93 10.00 1.76
C ARG A 139 -7.82 8.50 2.04
N ILE A 140 -6.79 7.81 1.54
CA ILE A 140 -6.63 6.37 1.78
C ILE A 140 -6.29 6.02 3.23
N THR A 141 -5.74 6.97 3.99
CA THR A 141 -5.39 6.78 5.42
C THR A 141 -6.45 7.33 6.37
N GLU A 142 -7.45 8.07 5.88
CA GLU A 142 -8.51 8.67 6.69
C GLU A 142 -9.26 7.62 7.50
N HIS A 143 -9.62 6.51 6.86
CA HIS A 143 -10.38 5.40 7.47
C HIS A 143 -9.52 4.21 7.90
N CYS A 144 -8.20 4.43 8.01
CA CYS A 144 -7.27 3.43 8.46
C CYS A 144 -7.04 3.55 9.97
N PRO A 145 -6.91 2.44 10.73
CA PRO A 145 -6.52 2.50 12.13
C PRO A 145 -5.27 3.36 12.33
N ILE A 146 -5.28 4.23 13.35
CA ILE A 146 -4.23 5.23 13.59
C ILE A 146 -2.83 4.59 13.60
N ALA A 147 -2.73 3.43 14.25
CA ALA A 147 -1.51 2.64 14.38
C ALA A 147 -0.92 2.23 13.01
N TYR A 148 -1.78 2.03 12.00
CA TYR A 148 -1.40 1.58 10.67
C TYR A 148 -1.16 2.71 9.66
N ARG A 149 -1.68 3.91 9.91
CA ARG A 149 -1.45 5.09 9.05
C ARG A 149 0.04 5.40 8.88
N ARG A 150 0.85 5.06 9.88
CA ARG A 150 2.32 5.18 9.85
C ARG A 150 2.94 4.43 8.68
N PHE A 151 2.58 3.16 8.49
CA PHE A 151 3.16 2.32 7.44
C PHE A 151 2.87 2.84 6.02
N PHE A 152 1.71 3.44 5.79
CA PHE A 152 1.42 4.12 4.52
C PHE A 152 2.35 5.30 4.27
N ARG A 153 2.67 6.08 5.32
CA ARG A 153 3.54 7.25 5.19
C ARG A 153 5.00 6.86 4.98
N GLU A 154 5.45 5.85 5.70
CA GLU A 154 6.86 5.41 5.66
C GLU A 154 7.19 4.60 4.41
N LEU A 155 6.21 3.85 3.86
CA LEU A 155 6.38 3.20 2.57
C LEU A 155 6.39 4.22 1.42
N SER A 156 5.66 5.32 1.56
CA SER A 156 5.39 6.28 0.50
C SER A 156 6.54 7.27 0.25
N VAL A 157 6.79 7.52 -1.05
CA VAL A 157 7.77 8.38 -1.76
C VAL A 157 9.13 8.58 -1.10
#